data_AF-A0A1X2GYV0-F1
#
_entry.id   AF-A0A1X2GYV0-F1
#
_cell.length_a   1.000
_cell.length_b   1.000
_cell.length_c   1.000
_cell.angle_alpha   90.00
_cell.angle_beta   90.00
_cell.angle_gamma   90.00
#
_symmetry.space_group_name_H-M   'P 1'
#
loop_
_entity.id
_entity.type
_entity.pdbx_description
1 polymer ?
#
loop_
_entity_poly.entity_id
_entity_poly.type
_entity_poly.pdbx_seq_one_letter_code
_entity_poly.pdbx_strand_id
1 'polypeptide(L)'
;MQNFGRNRSNWRKTQLKALMSKRNKILRARHPPAILGMVLPRLERQIAALQQELVDIDALRAGQRRQEQGETSAGYLKRTIQARQAKRQMGSIRHPTTDVLCSTPDTLQSACCTYYQNLYTAEPVDETAIASLLANIPASTSLPDNIRMPMTAPFTLEELQLGAKRAPQHSSPGLDGLPYSIWYLVLQHPEYQALALQVFNEAFS
;
A
#
# COMPACT_ATOMS: atom_id res chain seq x y z
N MET A 1 14.31 2.34 18.66
CA MET A 1 14.47 0.88 18.41
C MET A 1 14.54 0.45 16.93
N GLN A 2 14.15 1.28 15.94
CA GLN A 2 14.09 0.86 14.52
C GLN A 2 15.46 0.72 13.80
N ASN A 3 16.51 1.45 14.22
CA ASN A 3 17.80 1.47 13.49
C ASN A 3 18.61 0.18 13.58
N PHE A 4 18.46 -0.61 14.65
CA PHE A 4 19.20 -1.86 14.84
C PHE A 4 18.79 -2.95 13.83
N GLY A 5 17.51 -3.01 13.46
CA GLY A 5 17.00 -4.00 12.51
C GLY A 5 17.46 -3.77 11.07
N ARG A 6 17.53 -2.50 10.64
CA ARG A 6 17.94 -2.10 9.28
C ARG A 6 19.42 -2.37 9.04
N ASN A 7 20.28 -2.04 10.01
CA ASN A 7 21.72 -2.31 9.95
C ASN A 7 22.04 -3.81 9.90
N ARG A 8 21.30 -4.63 10.68
CA ARG A 8 21.50 -6.09 10.69
C ARG A 8 21.04 -6.77 9.40
N SER A 9 19.96 -6.28 8.78
CA SER A 9 19.48 -6.78 7.47
C SER A 9 20.44 -6.43 6.34
N ASN A 10 21.00 -5.21 6.35
CA ASN A 10 22.01 -4.79 5.38
C ASN A 10 23.31 -5.58 5.54
N TRP A 11 23.75 -5.83 6.78
CA TRP A 11 24.93 -6.65 7.05
C TRP A 11 24.81 -8.06 6.44
N ARG A 12 23.66 -8.73 6.59
CA ARG A 12 23.46 -10.07 6.02
C ARG A 12 23.57 -10.09 4.49
N LYS A 13 22.96 -9.12 3.81
CA LYS A 13 23.03 -8.99 2.34
C LYS A 13 24.46 -8.72 1.87
N THR A 14 25.17 -7.82 2.56
CA THR A 14 26.58 -7.51 2.26
C THR A 14 27.48 -8.72 2.49
N GLN A 15 27.27 -9.43 3.60
CA GLN A 15 28.07 -10.61 3.96
C GLN A 15 27.82 -11.78 3.00
N LEU A 16 26.57 -12.00 2.59
CA LEU A 16 26.22 -13.00 1.58
C LEU A 16 26.94 -12.69 0.25
N LYS A 17 26.91 -11.43 -0.21
CA LYS A 17 27.62 -11.00 -1.43
C LYS A 17 29.13 -11.22 -1.32
N ALA A 18 29.72 -10.92 -0.15
CA ALA A 18 31.15 -11.14 0.09
C ALA A 18 31.53 -12.63 0.05
N LEU A 19 30.73 -13.50 0.70
CA LEU A 19 30.97 -14.95 0.70
C LEU A 19 30.80 -15.58 -0.69
N MET A 20 29.77 -15.17 -1.44
CA MET A 20 29.58 -15.61 -2.83
C MET A 20 30.74 -15.16 -3.73
N SER A 21 31.21 -13.92 -3.57
CA SER A 21 32.39 -13.41 -4.29
C SER A 21 33.65 -14.21 -3.95
N LYS A 22 33.86 -14.51 -2.66
CA LYS A 22 34.98 -15.36 -2.19
C LYS A 22 34.91 -16.77 -2.77
N ARG A 23 33.73 -17.40 -2.79
CA ARG A 23 33.49 -18.71 -3.44
C ARG A 23 33.88 -18.66 -4.91
N ASN A 24 33.39 -17.66 -5.65
CA ASN A 24 33.69 -17.50 -7.07
C ASN A 24 35.18 -17.24 -7.33
N LYS A 25 35.86 -16.46 -6.49
CA LYS A 25 37.30 -16.23 -6.60
C LYS A 25 38.10 -17.53 -6.42
N ILE A 26 37.74 -18.35 -5.43
CA ILE A 26 38.39 -19.64 -5.17
C ILE A 26 38.18 -20.62 -6.32
N LEU A 27 36.95 -20.68 -6.87
CA LEU A 27 36.64 -21.53 -8.03
C LEU A 27 37.41 -21.09 -9.29
N ARG A 28 37.58 -19.78 -9.50
CA ARG A 28 38.32 -19.21 -10.64
C ARG A 28 39.84 -19.38 -10.52
N ALA A 29 40.38 -19.41 -9.30
CA ALA A 29 41.82 -19.54 -9.04
C ALA A 29 42.38 -20.95 -9.30
N ARG A 30 41.53 -21.93 -9.68
CA ARG A 30 41.92 -23.32 -10.04
C ARG A 30 42.86 -23.99 -9.02
N HIS A 31 42.51 -23.90 -7.74
CA HIS A 31 43.23 -24.60 -6.68
C HIS A 31 43.12 -26.13 -6.80
N PRO A 32 44.09 -26.89 -6.25
CA PRO A 32 44.01 -28.34 -6.18
C PRO A 32 42.70 -28.84 -5.54
N PRO A 33 42.11 -29.94 -6.03
CA PRO A 33 40.84 -30.47 -5.54
C PRO A 33 40.79 -30.71 -4.02
N ALA A 34 41.91 -31.12 -3.42
CA ALA A 34 42.01 -31.33 -1.97
C ALA A 34 41.76 -30.04 -1.16
N ILE A 35 42.30 -28.90 -1.63
CA ILE A 35 42.12 -27.60 -0.98
C ILE A 35 40.69 -27.11 -1.17
N LEU A 36 40.12 -27.32 -2.36
CA LEU A 36 38.72 -27.00 -2.64
C LEU A 36 37.78 -27.79 -1.74
N GLY A 37 38.03 -29.08 -1.55
CA GLY A 37 37.26 -29.97 -0.68
C GLY A 37 37.28 -29.55 0.79
N MET A 38 38.35 -28.91 1.27
CA MET A 38 38.41 -28.38 2.64
C MET A 38 37.67 -27.05 2.79
N VAL A 39 37.77 -26.15 1.81
CA VAL A 39 37.36 -24.75 1.96
C VAL A 39 35.92 -24.50 1.48
N LEU A 40 35.50 -25.11 0.37
CA LEU A 40 34.18 -24.89 -0.23
C LEU A 40 33.03 -25.30 0.70
N PRO A 41 33.03 -26.48 1.35
CA PRO A 41 31.90 -26.90 2.20
C PRO A 41 31.68 -25.96 3.40
N ARG A 42 32.72 -25.27 3.86
CA ARG A 42 32.59 -24.26 4.92
C ARG A 42 31.90 -23.00 4.40
N LEU A 43 32.29 -22.53 3.21
CA LEU A 43 31.68 -21.35 2.58
C LEU A 43 30.23 -21.61 2.19
N GLU A 44 29.94 -22.79 1.63
CA GLU A 44 28.58 -23.18 1.22
C GLU A 44 27.64 -23.29 2.41
N ARG A 45 28.08 -23.85 3.54
CA ARG A 45 27.29 -23.83 4.78
C ARG A 45 26.99 -22.42 5.28
N GLN A 46 27.97 -21.51 5.23
CA GLN A 46 27.77 -20.12 5.66
C GLN A 46 26.82 -19.35 4.72
N ILE A 47 26.91 -19.60 3.42
CA ILE A 47 26.01 -19.03 2.40
C ILE A 47 24.58 -19.55 2.63
N ALA A 48 24.41 -20.86 2.77
CA ALA A 48 23.10 -21.49 2.98
C ALA A 48 22.42 -20.98 4.26
N ALA A 49 23.16 -20.86 5.37
CA ALA A 49 22.62 -20.33 6.62
C ALA A 49 22.13 -18.88 6.46
N LEU A 50 22.91 -18.01 5.81
CA LEU A 50 22.51 -16.62 5.58
C LEU A 50 21.33 -16.49 4.61
N GLN A 51 21.25 -17.36 3.60
CA GLN A 51 20.11 -17.40 2.68
C GLN A 51 18.83 -17.83 3.41
N GLN A 52 18.90 -18.88 4.24
CA GLN A 52 17.76 -19.33 5.03
C GLN A 52 17.28 -18.24 5.99
N GLU A 53 18.20 -17.57 6.70
CA GLU A 53 17.82 -16.46 7.60
C GLU A 53 17.14 -15.30 6.85
N LEU A 54 17.54 -15.00 5.62
CA LEU A 54 16.90 -13.95 4.81
C LEU A 54 15.49 -14.37 4.37
N VAL A 55 15.33 -15.63 3.94
CA VAL A 55 14.02 -16.20 3.59
C VAL A 55 13.07 -16.15 4.80
N ASP A 56 13.54 -16.57 5.98
CA ASP A 56 12.72 -16.57 7.20
C ASP A 56 12.29 -15.14 7.58
N ILE A 57 13.19 -14.15 7.45
CA ILE A 57 12.88 -12.75 7.72
C ILE A 57 11.85 -12.20 6.71
N ASP A 58 12.01 -12.50 5.43
CA ASP A 58 11.10 -12.01 4.40
C ASP A 58 9.72 -12.70 4.49
N ALA A 59 9.67 -13.99 4.86
CA ALA A 59 8.43 -14.69 5.19
C ALA A 59 7.73 -14.04 6.40
N LEU A 60 8.47 -13.73 7.47
CA LEU A 60 7.92 -13.03 8.64
C LEU A 60 7.39 -11.64 8.27
N ARG A 61 8.11 -10.88 7.43
CA ARG A 61 7.68 -9.55 6.96
C ARG A 61 6.46 -9.60 6.06
N ALA A 62 6.37 -10.62 5.20
CA ALA A 62 5.20 -10.87 4.36
C ALA A 62 3.98 -11.31 5.17
N GLY A 63 4.09 -11.46 6.50
CA GLY A 63 3.04 -12.02 7.33
C GLY A 63 2.75 -13.48 7.00
N GLN A 64 3.65 -14.15 6.26
CA GLN A 64 3.58 -15.57 5.97
C GLN A 64 3.98 -16.33 7.24
N ARG A 65 3.00 -16.46 8.12
CA ARG A 65 3.12 -17.33 9.29
C ARG A 65 3.14 -18.77 8.78
N ARG A 66 4.35 -19.32 8.62
CA ARG A 66 4.67 -20.76 8.49
C ARG A 66 3.76 -21.57 7.54
N GLN A 67 3.41 -21.02 6.39
CA GLN A 67 2.55 -21.70 5.41
C GLN A 67 3.26 -22.86 4.67
N GLU A 68 4.60 -22.89 4.68
CA GLU A 68 5.38 -23.78 3.79
C GLU A 68 5.80 -25.14 4.40
N GLN A 69 5.49 -25.42 5.67
CA GLN A 69 5.69 -26.77 6.26
C GLN A 69 4.40 -27.60 6.30
N GLY A 70 3.52 -27.42 5.32
CA GLY A 70 2.32 -28.24 5.18
C GLY A 70 1.39 -28.14 6.40
N GLU A 71 0.93 -26.93 6.73
CA GLU A 71 -0.21 -26.75 7.64
C GLU A 71 -1.51 -27.19 6.93
N THR A 72 -1.62 -28.48 6.58
CA THR A 72 -2.84 -29.17 6.17
C THR A 72 -3.55 -29.79 7.38
N SER A 73 -3.20 -29.38 8.60
CA SER A 73 -3.94 -29.85 9.78
C SER A 73 -5.32 -29.17 9.79
N ALA A 74 -6.33 -29.91 9.32
CA ALA A 74 -7.73 -29.48 9.33
C ALA A 74 -8.16 -28.97 10.72
N GLY A 75 -7.59 -29.53 11.80
CA GLY A 75 -7.78 -29.07 13.17
C GLY A 75 -7.25 -27.65 13.45
N TYR A 76 -6.07 -27.28 12.94
CA TYR A 76 -5.56 -25.92 13.09
C TYR A 76 -6.39 -24.91 12.27
N LEU A 77 -6.77 -25.26 11.04
CA LEU A 77 -7.63 -24.42 10.22
C LEU A 77 -8.99 -24.22 10.88
N LYS A 78 -9.61 -25.30 11.38
CA LYS A 78 -10.87 -25.24 12.15
C LYS A 78 -10.72 -24.35 13.38
N ARG A 79 -9.68 -24.55 14.21
CA ARG A 79 -9.43 -23.71 15.40
C ARG A 79 -9.22 -22.24 15.04
N THR A 80 -8.51 -21.97 13.95
CA THR A 80 -8.26 -20.61 13.47
C THR A 80 -9.55 -19.95 12.96
N ILE A 81 -10.38 -20.67 12.21
CA ILE A 81 -11.69 -20.20 11.75
C ILE A 81 -12.61 -19.95 12.95
N GLN A 82 -12.70 -20.87 13.89
CA GLN A 82 -13.51 -20.72 15.11
C GLN A 82 -13.05 -19.53 15.95
N ALA A 83 -11.75 -19.38 16.17
CA ALA A 83 -11.19 -18.24 16.90
C ALA A 83 -11.48 -16.90 16.18
N ARG A 84 -11.44 -16.89 14.83
CA ARG A 84 -11.81 -15.71 14.03
C ARG A 84 -13.31 -15.44 14.09
N GLN A 85 -14.16 -16.46 14.01
CA GLN A 85 -15.61 -16.33 14.09
C GLN A 85 -16.03 -15.79 15.45
N ALA A 86 -15.52 -16.35 16.55
CA ALA A 86 -15.80 -15.87 17.90
C ALA A 86 -15.38 -14.41 18.11
N LYS A 87 -14.24 -13.99 17.54
CA LYS A 87 -13.78 -12.59 17.60
C LYS A 87 -14.57 -11.64 16.68
N ARG A 88 -15.14 -12.13 15.59
CA ARG A 88 -15.93 -11.34 14.62
C ARG A 88 -17.41 -11.29 14.96
N GLN A 89 -17.89 -12.15 15.85
CA GLN A 89 -19.29 -12.21 16.23
C GLN A 89 -19.64 -10.98 17.08
N MET A 90 -20.48 -10.11 16.52
CA MET A 90 -21.14 -9.05 17.28
C MET A 90 -22.31 -9.67 18.03
N GLY A 91 -22.16 -9.86 19.35
CA GLY A 91 -23.18 -10.51 20.17
C GLY A 91 -24.43 -9.67 20.39
N SER A 92 -24.29 -8.35 20.51
CA SER A 92 -25.41 -7.42 20.62
C SER A 92 -24.98 -5.98 20.34
N ILE A 93 -25.89 -5.16 19.80
CA ILE A 93 -25.71 -3.71 19.66
C ILE A 93 -26.98 -2.97 20.11
N ARG A 94 -26.88 -1.68 20.46
CA ARG A 94 -28.06 -0.85 20.74
C ARG A 94 -28.58 -0.23 19.45
N HIS A 95 -29.89 -0.27 19.24
CA HIS A 95 -30.52 0.36 18.09
C HIS A 95 -30.41 1.89 18.19
N PRO A 96 -29.94 2.60 17.15
CA PRO A 96 -29.62 4.03 17.23
C PRO A 96 -30.83 4.93 17.55
N THR A 97 -32.04 4.55 17.11
CA THR A 97 -33.26 5.35 17.32
C THR A 97 -34.06 4.97 18.55
N THR A 98 -34.15 3.68 18.88
CA THR A 98 -35.05 3.17 19.93
C THR A 98 -34.31 2.83 21.22
N ASP A 99 -32.96 2.84 21.20
CA ASP A 99 -32.08 2.45 22.29
C ASP A 99 -32.30 1.01 22.82
N VAL A 100 -33.02 0.18 22.07
CA VAL A 100 -33.26 -1.21 22.42
C VAL A 100 -32.04 -2.07 22.12
N LEU A 101 -31.74 -3.03 22.99
CA LEU A 101 -30.67 -4.01 22.77
C LEU A 101 -31.07 -5.02 21.67
N CYS A 102 -30.33 -5.02 20.58
CA CYS A 102 -30.46 -5.95 19.45
C CYS A 102 -29.46 -7.09 19.62
N SER A 103 -29.92 -8.34 19.59
CA SER A 103 -29.10 -9.54 19.74
C SER A 103 -29.43 -10.64 18.72
N THR A 104 -30.52 -10.49 17.97
CA THR A 104 -30.90 -11.41 16.88
C THR A 104 -30.36 -10.88 15.55
N PRO A 105 -30.07 -11.75 14.56
CA PRO A 105 -29.56 -11.31 13.25
C PRO A 105 -30.40 -10.21 12.60
N ASP A 106 -31.73 -10.34 12.61
CA ASP A 106 -32.63 -9.35 11.99
C ASP A 106 -32.57 -7.99 12.70
N THR A 107 -32.55 -7.99 14.03
CA THR A 107 -32.49 -6.75 14.82
C THR A 107 -31.11 -6.08 14.72
N LEU A 108 -30.03 -6.88 14.68
CA LEU A 108 -28.67 -6.40 14.45
C LEU A 108 -28.57 -5.75 13.06
N GLN A 109 -29.07 -6.43 12.03
CA GLN A 109 -29.07 -5.90 10.66
C GLN A 109 -29.87 -4.60 10.58
N SER A 110 -31.07 -4.55 11.14
CA SER A 110 -31.90 -3.33 11.18
C SER A 110 -31.14 -2.18 11.85
N ALA A 111 -30.58 -2.40 13.05
CA ALA A 111 -29.85 -1.39 13.78
C ALA A 111 -28.61 -0.89 13.02
N CYS A 112 -27.85 -1.79 12.39
CA CYS A 112 -26.71 -1.42 11.54
C CYS A 112 -27.15 -0.62 10.31
N CYS A 113 -28.19 -1.05 9.61
CA CYS A 113 -28.73 -0.34 8.46
C CYS A 113 -29.16 1.08 8.84
N THR A 114 -29.96 1.24 9.89
CA THR A 114 -30.39 2.57 10.37
C THR A 114 -29.19 3.43 10.79
N TYR A 115 -28.22 2.86 11.49
CA TYR A 115 -27.04 3.60 11.92
C TYR A 115 -26.24 4.14 10.73
N TYR A 116 -25.89 3.28 9.76
CA TYR A 116 -25.10 3.69 8.61
C TYR A 116 -25.90 4.56 7.64
N GLN A 117 -27.20 4.35 7.52
CA GLN A 117 -28.08 5.28 6.80
C GLN A 117 -27.98 6.67 7.42
N ASN A 118 -28.15 6.79 8.74
CA ASN A 118 -28.05 8.09 9.41
C ASN A 118 -26.65 8.71 9.29
N LEU A 119 -25.59 7.91 9.47
CA LEU A 119 -24.20 8.38 9.41
C LEU A 119 -23.81 8.91 8.01
N TYR A 120 -24.31 8.28 6.96
CA TYR A 120 -24.02 8.66 5.57
C TYR A 120 -25.12 9.51 4.92
N THR A 121 -26.21 9.80 5.63
CA THR A 121 -27.18 10.79 5.18
C THR A 121 -26.56 12.16 5.34
N ALA A 122 -26.54 12.94 4.26
CA ALA A 122 -26.04 14.30 4.30
C ALA A 122 -26.90 15.14 5.25
N GLU A 123 -26.28 15.72 6.28
CA GLU A 123 -26.93 16.76 7.07
C GLU A 123 -27.02 18.04 6.23
N PRO A 124 -28.12 18.81 6.35
CA PRO A 124 -28.22 20.09 5.69
C PRO A 124 -27.10 20.99 6.18
N VAL A 125 -26.42 21.63 5.24
CA VAL A 125 -25.36 22.58 5.53
C VAL A 125 -25.98 23.86 6.09
N ASP A 126 -25.53 24.29 7.27
CA ASP A 126 -25.92 25.58 7.82
C ASP A 126 -25.18 26.72 7.09
N GLU A 127 -25.86 27.32 6.11
CA GLU A 127 -25.34 28.45 5.34
C GLU A 127 -24.97 29.64 6.21
N THR A 128 -25.65 29.84 7.35
CA THR A 128 -25.37 30.94 8.27
C THR A 128 -24.05 30.71 9.02
N ALA A 129 -23.79 29.47 9.43
CA ALA A 129 -22.52 29.08 10.04
C ALA A 129 -21.36 29.22 9.03
N ILE A 130 -21.56 28.82 7.78
CA ILE A 130 -20.58 29.03 6.70
C ILE A 130 -20.29 30.52 6.51
N ALA A 131 -21.33 31.34 6.34
CA ALA A 131 -21.16 32.78 6.14
C ALA A 131 -20.43 33.43 7.33
N SER A 132 -20.77 33.02 8.56
CA SER A 132 -20.08 33.49 9.79
C SER A 132 -18.61 33.11 9.81
N LEU A 133 -18.27 31.86 9.45
CA LEU A 133 -16.88 31.41 9.38
C LEU A 133 -16.10 32.17 8.29
N LEU A 134 -16.68 32.34 7.10
CA LEU A 134 -16.05 33.03 5.98
C LEU A 134 -15.88 34.54 6.23
N ALA A 135 -16.81 35.18 6.94
CA ALA A 135 -16.73 36.61 7.26
C ALA A 135 -15.52 36.97 8.14
N ASN A 136 -14.99 36.00 8.89
CA ASN A 136 -13.81 36.19 9.73
C ASN A 136 -12.48 35.97 9.00
N ILE A 137 -12.51 35.57 7.72
CA ILE A 137 -11.30 35.37 6.93
C ILE A 137 -10.84 36.73 6.37
N PRO A 138 -9.64 37.22 6.72
CA PRO A 138 -9.13 38.48 6.20
C PRO A 138 -8.95 38.41 4.68
N ALA A 139 -9.26 39.51 3.98
CA ALA A 139 -9.05 39.62 2.54
C ALA A 139 -7.58 39.41 2.13
N SER A 140 -6.63 39.72 3.01
CA SER A 140 -5.19 39.48 2.79
C SER A 140 -4.80 38.00 2.67
N THR A 141 -5.68 37.08 3.09
CA THR A 141 -5.49 35.63 2.99
C THR A 141 -5.97 35.08 1.64
N SER A 142 -6.69 35.88 0.87
CA SER A 142 -7.18 35.50 -0.45
C SER A 142 -6.10 35.69 -1.51
N LEU A 143 -5.96 34.71 -2.40
CA LEU A 143 -5.09 34.84 -3.55
C LEU A 143 -5.59 35.97 -4.46
N PRO A 144 -4.70 36.82 -4.98
CA PRO A 144 -5.09 37.85 -5.94
C PRO A 144 -5.58 37.19 -7.23
N ASP A 145 -6.49 37.88 -7.93
CA ASP A 145 -7.22 37.32 -9.07
C ASP A 145 -6.31 36.82 -10.20
N ASN A 146 -5.16 37.47 -10.40
CA ASN A 146 -4.16 37.05 -11.39
C ASN A 146 -3.54 35.68 -11.11
N ILE A 147 -3.56 35.22 -9.85
CA ILE A 147 -3.11 33.88 -9.46
C ILE A 147 -4.30 32.92 -9.38
N ARG A 148 -5.45 33.39 -8.87
CA ARG A 148 -6.64 32.57 -8.70
C ARG A 148 -7.26 32.10 -10.02
N MET A 149 -7.44 33.02 -10.98
CA MET A 149 -8.06 32.71 -12.27
C MET A 149 -7.37 31.57 -13.04
N PRO A 150 -6.03 31.56 -13.22
CA PRO A 150 -5.38 30.45 -13.91
C PRO A 150 -5.44 29.13 -13.14
N MET A 151 -5.54 29.15 -11.80
CA MET A 151 -5.66 27.92 -11.00
C MET A 151 -7.04 27.25 -11.13
N THR A 152 -8.06 27.99 -11.57
CA THR A 152 -9.42 27.49 -11.81
C THR A 152 -9.73 27.35 -13.30
N ALA A 153 -8.76 27.64 -14.17
CA ALA A 153 -8.93 27.48 -15.61
C ALA A 153 -8.94 25.99 -15.99
N PRO A 154 -9.67 25.60 -17.05
CA PRO A 154 -9.59 24.26 -17.60
C PRO A 154 -8.14 23.88 -17.96
N PHE A 155 -7.79 22.63 -17.70
CA PHE A 155 -6.49 22.07 -18.07
C PHE A 155 -6.28 22.12 -19.58
N THR A 156 -5.08 22.54 -19.95
CA THR A 156 -4.55 22.45 -21.31
C THR A 156 -3.80 21.14 -21.52
N LEU A 157 -3.61 20.75 -22.79
CA LEU A 157 -2.92 19.50 -23.11
C LEU A 157 -1.46 19.54 -22.64
N GLU A 158 -0.84 20.70 -22.76
CA GLU A 158 0.55 20.95 -22.37
C GLU A 158 0.75 20.74 -20.87
N GLU A 159 -0.20 21.20 -20.06
CA GLU A 159 -0.19 20.98 -18.61
C GLU A 159 -0.33 19.50 -18.25
N LEU A 160 -1.23 18.77 -18.92
CA LEU A 160 -1.37 17.32 -18.71
C LEU A 160 -0.10 16.56 -19.08
N GLN A 161 0.51 16.88 -20.22
CA GLN A 161 1.76 16.27 -20.67
C GLN A 161 2.93 16.59 -19.74
N LEU A 162 3.02 17.84 -19.26
CA LEU A 162 4.04 18.26 -18.30
C LEU A 162 3.85 17.56 -16.95
N GLY A 163 2.62 17.41 -16.49
CA GLY A 163 2.26 16.68 -15.29
C GLY A 163 2.68 15.20 -15.38
N ALA A 164 2.31 14.54 -16.48
CA ALA A 164 2.64 13.14 -16.71
C ALA A 164 4.15 12.88 -16.82
N LYS A 165 4.92 13.83 -17.38
CA LYS A 165 6.39 13.73 -17.44
C LYS A 165 7.05 13.66 -16.05
N ARG A 166 6.40 14.22 -15.03
CA ARG A 166 6.90 14.22 -13.63
C ARG A 166 6.56 12.93 -12.88
N ALA A 167 5.87 11.99 -13.52
CA ALA A 167 5.50 10.73 -12.90
C ALA A 167 6.74 9.92 -12.45
N PRO A 168 6.75 9.38 -11.22
CA PRO A 168 7.85 8.58 -10.71
C PRO A 168 7.96 7.25 -11.47
N GLN A 169 9.17 6.95 -11.97
CA GLN A 169 9.47 5.74 -12.75
C GLN A 169 9.36 4.41 -11.96
N HIS A 170 9.37 4.49 -10.62
CA HIS A 170 9.37 3.34 -9.72
C HIS A 170 8.25 3.42 -8.68
N SER A 171 7.07 3.87 -9.11
CA SER A 171 5.85 3.82 -8.32
C SER A 171 5.14 2.48 -8.46
N SER A 172 4.35 2.11 -7.45
CA SER A 172 3.41 1.00 -7.61
C SER A 172 2.36 1.39 -8.66
N PRO A 173 1.91 0.46 -9.51
CA PRO A 173 0.92 0.74 -10.53
C PRO A 173 -0.42 1.17 -9.92
N GLY A 174 -1.25 1.85 -10.72
CA GLY A 174 -2.60 2.21 -10.34
C GLY A 174 -3.52 1.00 -10.16
N LEU A 175 -4.80 1.25 -9.86
CA LEU A 175 -5.84 0.20 -9.80
C LEU A 175 -5.99 -0.55 -11.14
N ASP A 176 -5.60 0.10 -12.23
CA ASP A 176 -5.53 -0.43 -13.59
C ASP A 176 -4.35 -1.38 -13.84
N GLY A 177 -3.41 -1.48 -12.91
CA GLY A 177 -2.19 -2.28 -13.05
C GLY A 177 -1.14 -1.66 -13.97
N LEU A 178 -1.35 -0.43 -14.47
CA LEU A 178 -0.41 0.24 -15.37
C LEU A 178 0.58 1.11 -14.57
N PRO A 179 1.89 1.08 -14.93
CA PRO A 179 2.85 2.04 -14.37
C PRO A 179 2.49 3.46 -14.77
N TYR A 180 2.72 4.43 -13.86
CA TYR A 180 2.43 5.84 -14.14
C TYR A 180 3.18 6.42 -15.35
N SER A 181 4.30 5.82 -15.73
CA SER A 181 5.04 6.19 -16.94
C SER A 181 4.28 5.94 -18.25
N ILE A 182 3.31 5.01 -18.26
CA ILE A 182 2.49 4.72 -19.45
C ILE A 182 1.56 5.88 -19.77
N TRP A 183 1.04 6.59 -18.76
CA TRP A 183 0.14 7.73 -18.96
C TRP A 183 0.79 8.86 -19.74
N TYR A 184 2.11 9.04 -19.60
CA TYR A 184 2.86 9.99 -20.43
C TYR A 184 2.77 9.64 -21.92
N LEU A 185 2.87 8.36 -22.28
CA LEU A 185 2.77 7.91 -23.67
C LEU A 185 1.35 8.05 -24.21
N VAL A 186 0.34 7.72 -23.39
CA VAL A 186 -1.08 7.85 -23.77
C VAL A 186 -1.43 9.31 -24.07
N LEU A 187 -1.00 10.24 -23.23
CA LEU A 187 -1.26 11.68 -23.38
C LEU A 187 -0.49 12.33 -24.55
N GLN A 188 0.52 11.63 -25.10
CA GLN A 188 1.20 12.05 -26.33
C GLN A 188 0.49 11.60 -27.59
N HIS A 189 -0.32 10.54 -27.53
CA HIS A 189 -0.94 9.95 -28.70
C HIS A 189 -2.13 10.79 -29.18
N PRO A 190 -2.15 11.30 -30.44
CA PRO A 190 -3.15 12.24 -30.93
C PRO A 190 -4.60 11.78 -30.75
N GLU A 191 -4.88 10.50 -30.93
CA GLU A 191 -6.24 9.93 -30.83
C GLU A 191 -6.82 10.00 -29.40
N TYR A 192 -5.96 10.05 -28.37
CA TYR A 192 -6.39 10.08 -26.98
C TYR A 192 -6.36 11.47 -26.35
N GLN A 193 -5.76 12.47 -27.01
CA GLN A 193 -5.61 13.82 -26.44
C GLN A 193 -6.94 14.51 -26.18
N ALA A 194 -7.88 14.42 -27.13
CA ALA A 194 -9.21 15.03 -26.99
C ALA A 194 -9.99 14.40 -25.83
N LEU A 195 -10.00 13.06 -25.77
CA LEU A 195 -10.67 12.33 -24.69
C LEU A 195 -10.03 12.61 -23.32
N ALA A 196 -8.70 12.63 -23.26
CA ALA A 196 -7.99 12.93 -22.02
C ALA A 196 -8.32 14.34 -21.51
N LEU A 197 -8.28 15.35 -22.38
CA LEU A 197 -8.66 16.71 -22.02
C LEU A 197 -10.09 16.80 -21.49
N GLN A 198 -11.03 16.11 -22.14
CA GLN A 198 -12.41 16.06 -21.69
C GLN A 198 -12.52 15.45 -20.29
N VAL A 199 -11.96 14.25 -20.08
CA VAL A 199 -12.04 13.52 -18.80
C VAL A 199 -11.41 14.33 -17.66
N PHE A 200 -10.24 14.93 -17.88
CA PHE A 200 -9.57 15.72 -16.85
C PHE A 200 -10.34 17.00 -16.52
N ASN A 201 -10.99 17.64 -17.49
CA ASN A 201 -11.77 18.85 -17.19
C ASN A 201 -13.13 18.53 -16.56
N GLU A 202 -13.78 17.43 -16.93
CA GLU A 202 -15.03 16.97 -16.29
C GLU A 202 -14.83 16.50 -14.85
N ALA A 203 -13.68 15.87 -14.55
CA ALA A 203 -13.40 15.39 -13.19
C ALA A 203 -13.21 16.52 -12.17
N PHE A 204 -12.91 17.74 -12.62
CA PHE A 204 -12.61 18.90 -11.78
C PHE A 204 -13.54 20.10 -12.02
N SER A 205 -14.60 19.92 -12.81
CA SER A 205 -15.72 20.87 -12.97
C SER A 205 -16.80 20.65 -11.93
#